data_AF-A0A8S3ST92-F1
#
_entry.id   AF-A0A8S3ST92-F1
#
_cell.length_a   1.000
_cell.length_b   1.000
_cell.length_c   1.000
_cell.angle_alpha   90.00
_cell.angle_beta   90.00
_cell.angle_gamma   90.00
#
_symmetry.space_group_name_H-M   'P 1'
#
loop_
_entity.id
_entity.type
_entity.pdbx_description
1 polymer ?
#
loop_
_entity_poly.entity_id
_entity_poly.type
_entity_poly.pdbx_seq_one_letter_code
_entity_poly.pdbx_strand_id
1 'polypeptide(L)'
;MKSLFIGYMKIGGYDGESFSNTLFFEKVRDWDGLLVEASPFMYDMMLTKDRKCYMVNACISKSLPAMTFVLAGSITSAKETLTDRHRKRINSEKITYAKHKHWAHPNDTAKVNCLPLLKIMKTLGRNDIDYFSLDVEGAEMHILNSIEWDYLNIDVFTIETDQNRDQILSFMKQKGYKWIQKLLGDDIFKKIRRGCCDFTVQTKFLWVYGSDKVDVALWYGQRCCDFMVQKKLLRLDGIDEDVMVETMFYRLYGTVKVVVTLIDSTDEVVVTLWYRRSCCDSR
;
A
#
# COMPACT_ATOMS: atom_id res chain seq x y z
N MET A 1 -19.72 10.07 5.98
CA MET A 1 -19.17 9.21 4.91
C MET A 1 -17.76 8.83 5.36
N LYS A 2 -17.46 7.55 5.65
CA LYS A 2 -16.11 7.16 6.12
C LYS A 2 -15.11 7.41 4.98
N SER A 3 -14.04 8.16 5.25
CA SER A 3 -12.95 8.52 4.32
C SER A 3 -12.52 7.33 3.45
N LEU A 4 -12.22 7.45 2.16
CA LEU A 4 -11.70 6.33 1.35
C LEU A 4 -10.24 5.95 1.67
N PHE A 5 -9.62 6.68 2.60
CA PHE A 5 -8.20 6.62 2.92
C PHE A 5 -7.98 5.98 4.30
N ILE A 6 -6.83 5.34 4.48
CA ILE A 6 -6.27 5.12 5.82
C ILE A 6 -5.28 6.25 6.08
N GLY A 7 -5.52 7.04 7.12
CA GLY A 7 -4.60 8.10 7.51
C GLY A 7 -3.27 7.51 7.99
N TYR A 8 -3.31 6.45 8.80
CA TYR A 8 -2.08 5.76 9.19
C TYR A 8 -2.19 4.24 9.26
N MET A 9 -1.05 3.58 9.02
CA MET A 9 -0.85 2.17 9.26
C MET A 9 0.36 1.97 10.16
N LYS A 10 0.27 1.08 11.14
CA LYS A 10 1.43 0.55 11.87
C LYS A 10 1.46 -0.96 11.75
N ILE A 11 2.63 -1.50 11.41
CA ILE A 11 2.92 -2.93 11.55
C ILE A 11 4.04 -3.05 12.57
N GLY A 12 3.78 -3.80 13.65
CA GLY A 12 4.48 -3.64 14.93
C GLY A 12 3.67 -2.80 15.92
N GLY A 13 2.40 -3.18 16.13
CA GLY A 13 1.47 -2.45 16.98
C GLY A 13 1.87 -2.40 18.46
N TYR A 14 2.67 -3.38 18.92
CA TYR A 14 3.03 -3.57 20.31
C TYR A 14 1.78 -3.56 21.22
N ASP A 15 1.85 -2.94 22.40
CA ASP A 15 0.72 -2.79 23.33
C ASP A 15 -0.33 -1.75 22.89
N GLY A 16 -0.18 -1.18 21.70
CA GLY A 16 -1.11 -0.21 21.15
C GLY A 16 -0.94 1.23 21.62
N GLU A 17 -0.07 1.58 22.57
CA GLU A 17 0.12 2.99 22.99
C GLU A 17 1.57 3.35 23.24
N SER A 18 2.32 2.47 23.87
CA SER A 18 3.75 2.66 24.15
C SER A 18 4.54 2.72 22.85
N PHE A 19 5.45 3.70 22.76
CA PHE A 19 6.31 3.90 21.58
C PHE A 19 5.52 4.03 20.26
N SER A 20 4.29 4.53 20.34
CA SER A 20 3.41 4.61 19.18
C SER A 20 3.70 5.86 18.34
N ASN A 21 4.27 5.64 17.15
CA ASN A 21 4.41 6.67 16.12
C ASN A 21 3.06 7.12 15.53
N THR A 22 1.96 6.40 15.83
CA THR A 22 0.64 6.64 15.22
C THR A 22 -0.41 7.24 16.15
N LEU A 23 -0.18 7.22 17.47
CA LEU A 23 -1.16 7.65 18.47
C LEU A 23 -1.54 9.14 18.34
N PHE A 24 -0.57 9.99 17.99
CA PHE A 24 -0.82 11.41 17.72
C PHE A 24 -1.83 11.62 16.58
N PHE A 25 -1.70 10.87 15.49
CA PHE A 25 -2.59 11.00 14.34
C PHE A 25 -4.02 10.56 14.69
N GLU A 26 -4.18 9.53 15.50
CA GLU A 26 -5.50 9.13 16.01
C GLU A 26 -6.09 10.20 16.94
N LYS A 27 -5.41 10.51 18.04
CA LYS A 27 -5.99 11.32 19.14
C LYS A 27 -6.10 12.81 18.82
N VAL A 28 -5.20 13.34 17.98
CA VAL A 28 -5.10 14.78 17.71
C VAL A 28 -5.56 15.14 16.30
N ARG A 29 -5.40 14.23 15.33
CA ARG A 29 -5.72 14.50 13.92
C ARG A 29 -6.97 13.78 13.44
N ASP A 30 -7.58 12.94 14.29
CA ASP A 30 -8.78 12.15 13.98
C ASP A 30 -8.60 11.28 12.73
N TRP A 31 -7.40 10.71 12.56
CA TRP A 31 -7.10 9.85 11.43
C TRP A 31 -7.62 8.43 11.65
N ASP A 32 -8.32 7.90 10.65
CA ASP A 32 -8.62 6.47 10.56
C ASP A 32 -7.31 5.66 10.45
N GLY A 33 -7.17 4.65 11.30
CA GLY A 33 -5.93 3.89 11.44
C GLY A 33 -6.07 2.37 11.29
N LEU A 34 -4.96 1.70 11.01
CA LEU A 34 -4.81 0.25 11.11
C LEU A 34 -3.54 -0.10 11.91
N LEU A 35 -3.69 -0.92 12.94
CA LEU A 35 -2.59 -1.53 13.69
C LEU A 35 -2.55 -3.04 13.41
N VAL A 36 -1.36 -3.55 13.08
CA VAL A 36 -1.10 -4.98 12.92
C VAL A 36 -0.05 -5.39 13.93
N GLU A 37 -0.36 -6.39 14.75
CA GLU A 37 0.54 -6.95 15.75
C GLU A 37 0.57 -8.48 15.63
N ALA A 38 1.75 -9.06 15.52
CA ALA A 38 1.89 -10.50 15.38
C ALA A 38 1.80 -11.22 16.73
N SER A 39 2.39 -10.66 17.78
CA SER A 39 2.38 -11.23 19.12
C SER A 39 0.95 -11.26 19.69
N PRO A 40 0.37 -12.44 19.94
CA PRO A 40 -0.97 -12.52 20.53
C PRO A 40 -1.03 -11.84 21.91
N PHE A 41 0.05 -11.93 22.68
CA PHE A 41 0.15 -11.29 23.98
C PHE A 41 0.09 -9.76 23.90
N MET A 42 0.86 -9.15 22.99
CA MET A 42 0.83 -7.69 22.80
C MET A 42 -0.49 -7.23 22.19
N TYR A 43 -1.05 -8.05 21.29
CA TYR A 43 -2.37 -7.81 20.72
C TYR A 43 -3.47 -7.77 21.80
N ASP A 44 -3.47 -8.72 22.74
CA ASP A 44 -4.43 -8.74 23.84
C ASP A 44 -4.29 -7.48 24.72
N MET A 45 -3.07 -7.02 24.99
CA MET A 45 -2.85 -5.75 25.67
C MET A 45 -3.38 -4.56 24.85
N MET A 46 -3.15 -4.54 23.55
CA MET A 46 -3.62 -3.50 22.65
C MET A 46 -5.16 -3.38 22.63
N LEU A 47 -5.89 -4.50 22.73
CA LEU A 47 -7.35 -4.51 22.82
C LEU A 47 -7.89 -3.77 24.07
N THR A 48 -7.08 -3.60 25.12
CA THR A 48 -7.49 -2.89 26.35
C THR A 48 -7.41 -1.36 26.24
N LYS A 49 -6.85 -0.81 25.15
CA LYS A 49 -6.46 0.60 25.04
C LYS A 49 -7.53 1.54 24.48
N ASP A 50 -8.74 1.06 24.22
CA ASP A 50 -9.85 1.82 23.62
C ASP A 50 -9.43 2.67 22.41
N ARG A 51 -8.52 2.14 21.57
CA ARG A 51 -8.04 2.84 20.38
C ARG A 51 -9.13 2.86 19.31
N LYS A 52 -9.25 3.98 18.62
CA LYS A 52 -10.20 4.20 17.51
C LYS A 52 -9.56 3.84 16.17
N CYS A 53 -9.10 2.59 16.02
CA CYS A 53 -8.53 2.09 14.77
C CYS A 53 -8.84 0.61 14.55
N TYR A 54 -8.66 0.16 13.31
CA TYR A 54 -8.71 -1.27 13.00
C TYR A 54 -7.50 -1.97 13.62
N MET A 55 -7.71 -3.16 14.17
CA MET A 55 -6.66 -3.96 14.79
C MET A 55 -6.67 -5.37 14.23
N VAL A 56 -5.50 -5.89 13.86
CA VAL A 56 -5.34 -7.23 13.29
C VAL A 56 -4.23 -7.99 14.04
N ASN A 57 -4.56 -9.16 14.57
CA ASN A 57 -3.55 -10.11 15.05
C ASN A 57 -3.09 -11.02 13.92
N ALA A 58 -1.98 -10.67 13.28
CA ALA A 58 -1.38 -11.48 12.23
C ALA A 58 0.07 -11.09 12.00
N CYS A 59 0.87 -12.03 11.49
CA CYS A 59 2.09 -11.66 10.78
C CYS A 59 1.78 -11.24 9.34
N ILE A 60 2.69 -10.49 8.71
CA ILE A 60 2.52 -10.08 7.32
C ILE A 60 3.43 -10.91 6.44
N SER A 61 2.82 -11.65 5.52
CA SER A 61 3.55 -12.46 4.55
C SER A 61 2.69 -12.75 3.34
N LYS A 62 3.30 -12.75 2.16
CA LYS A 62 2.67 -13.19 0.91
C LYS A 62 2.88 -14.69 0.66
N SER A 63 4.00 -15.24 1.13
CA SER A 63 4.46 -16.60 0.80
C SER A 63 4.29 -17.61 1.93
N LEU A 64 4.24 -17.16 3.17
CA LEU A 64 4.15 -18.04 4.35
C LEU A 64 2.76 -17.94 4.95
N PRO A 65 2.07 -19.07 5.22
CA PRO A 65 0.75 -19.07 5.85
C PRO A 65 0.81 -18.81 7.35
N ALA A 66 1.97 -19.06 7.98
CA ALA A 66 2.22 -18.83 9.40
C ALA A 66 3.72 -18.66 9.65
N MET A 67 4.07 -18.01 10.75
CA MET A 67 5.44 -17.85 11.26
C MET A 67 5.49 -18.17 12.75
N THR A 68 6.67 -18.56 13.23
CA THR A 68 6.92 -18.83 14.65
C THR A 68 7.67 -17.67 15.26
N PHE A 69 7.05 -17.01 16.23
CA PHE A 69 7.63 -15.89 16.94
C PHE A 69 8.28 -16.36 18.24
N VAL A 70 9.46 -15.84 18.56
CA VAL A 70 10.08 -15.97 19.88
C VAL A 70 9.62 -14.80 20.73
N LEU A 71 9.02 -15.09 21.87
CA LEU A 71 8.61 -14.10 22.85
C LEU A 71 9.74 -13.92 23.86
N ALA A 72 10.24 -12.69 24.02
CA ALA A 72 11.30 -12.34 24.95
C ALA A 72 11.02 -10.98 25.59
N GLY A 73 10.14 -10.95 26.59
CA GLY A 73 9.73 -9.69 27.21
C GLY A 73 8.99 -8.79 26.21
N SER A 74 9.49 -7.57 26.01
CA SER A 74 8.95 -6.62 25.04
C SER A 74 9.33 -6.91 23.59
N ILE A 75 10.36 -7.72 23.34
CA ILE A 75 10.75 -8.07 21.98
C ILE A 75 9.99 -9.32 21.53
N THR A 76 9.40 -9.23 20.35
CA THR A 76 8.87 -10.36 19.61
C THR A 76 9.46 -10.38 18.20
N SER A 77 10.08 -11.49 17.80
CA SER A 77 10.68 -11.61 16.46
C SER A 77 10.36 -12.95 15.81
N ALA A 78 10.12 -12.93 14.49
CA ALA A 78 9.88 -14.13 13.71
C ALA A 78 11.19 -14.94 13.56
N LYS A 79 11.14 -16.24 13.86
CA LYS A 79 12.29 -17.16 13.71
C LYS A 79 12.74 -17.24 12.25
N GLU A 80 11.80 -17.20 11.32
CA GLU A 80 12.00 -17.35 9.89
C GLU A 80 12.75 -16.16 9.26
N THR A 81 12.76 -15.00 9.89
CA THR A 81 13.47 -13.79 9.44
C THR A 81 14.56 -13.34 10.41
N LEU A 82 14.88 -14.16 11.41
CA LEU A 82 15.74 -13.78 12.52
C LEU A 82 17.21 -13.64 12.07
N THR A 83 17.78 -12.43 12.22
CA THR A 83 19.21 -12.20 12.00
C THR A 83 20.04 -12.54 13.25
N ASP A 84 21.33 -12.79 13.08
CA ASP A 84 22.24 -13.08 14.21
C ASP A 84 22.35 -11.91 15.20
N ARG A 85 22.27 -10.68 14.69
CA ARG A 85 22.26 -9.48 15.54
C ARG A 85 20.98 -9.40 16.38
N HIS A 86 19.83 -9.73 15.81
CA HIS A 86 18.56 -9.77 16.55
C HIS A 86 18.55 -10.92 17.58
N ARG A 87 19.11 -12.08 17.22
CA ARG A 87 19.30 -13.20 18.16
C ARG A 87 20.12 -12.79 19.39
N LYS A 88 21.20 -12.00 19.20
CA LYS A 88 22.00 -11.48 20.31
C LYS A 88 21.21 -10.52 21.20
N ARG A 89 20.41 -9.61 20.62
CA ARG A 89 19.56 -8.68 21.37
C ARG A 89 18.47 -9.40 22.17
N ILE A 90 17.79 -10.36 21.55
CA ILE A 90 16.84 -11.25 22.24
C ILE A 90 17.52 -11.93 23.42
N ASN A 91 18.71 -12.50 23.22
CA ASN A 91 19.42 -13.21 24.28
C ASN A 91 19.85 -12.29 25.44
N SER A 92 20.25 -11.04 25.16
CA SER A 92 20.52 -10.06 26.22
C SER A 92 19.26 -9.64 26.97
N GLU A 93 18.13 -9.51 26.28
CA GLU A 93 16.87 -9.07 26.90
C GLU A 93 16.15 -10.18 27.66
N LYS A 94 16.31 -11.44 27.26
CA LYS A 94 15.86 -12.60 28.05
C LYS A 94 16.37 -12.56 29.48
N ILE A 95 17.63 -12.12 29.68
CA ILE A 95 18.25 -12.03 31.02
C ILE A 95 17.60 -10.91 31.85
N THR A 96 17.23 -9.80 31.21
CA THR A 96 16.60 -8.64 31.85
C THR A 96 15.13 -8.90 32.21
N TYR A 97 14.36 -9.49 31.30
CA TYR A 97 12.91 -9.68 31.45
C TYR A 97 12.49 -10.99 32.15
N ALA A 98 13.39 -11.97 32.29
CA ALA A 98 13.17 -13.17 33.11
C ALA A 98 12.71 -12.87 34.56
N LYS A 99 12.98 -11.65 35.04
CA LYS A 99 12.67 -11.21 36.42
C LYS A 99 11.27 -10.60 36.58
N HIS A 100 10.54 -10.30 35.50
CA HIS A 100 9.23 -9.65 35.57
C HIS A 100 8.08 -10.65 35.36
N LYS A 101 7.25 -10.85 36.40
CA LYS A 101 6.13 -11.82 36.44
C LYS A 101 4.99 -11.58 35.44
N HIS A 102 4.99 -10.48 34.70
CA HIS A 102 3.90 -10.05 33.80
C HIS A 102 4.21 -10.25 32.31
N TRP A 103 5.33 -10.89 31.97
CA TRP A 103 5.78 -11.04 30.59
C TRP A 103 5.91 -12.53 30.24
N ALA A 104 5.74 -12.87 28.96
CA ALA A 104 5.94 -14.22 28.47
C ALA A 104 7.33 -14.75 28.85
N HIS A 105 7.43 -16.02 29.22
CA HIS A 105 8.69 -16.58 29.68
C HIS A 105 9.73 -16.55 28.55
N PRO A 106 11.00 -16.23 28.87
CA PRO A 106 12.05 -16.23 27.87
C PRO A 106 12.18 -17.63 27.27
N ASN A 107 11.86 -17.76 25.97
CA ASN A 107 11.77 -18.99 25.14
C ASN A 107 10.35 -19.44 24.78
N ASP A 108 9.30 -18.77 25.27
CA ASP A 108 7.96 -19.03 24.76
C ASP A 108 7.91 -18.71 23.27
N THR A 109 7.19 -19.54 22.53
CA THR A 109 7.01 -19.34 21.10
C THR A 109 5.55 -19.34 20.75
N ALA A 110 5.14 -18.39 19.92
CA ALA A 110 3.80 -18.34 19.38
C ALA A 110 3.84 -18.63 17.89
N LYS A 111 3.03 -19.58 17.43
CA LYS A 111 2.77 -19.76 15.99
C LYS A 111 1.63 -18.85 15.60
N VAL A 112 1.88 -17.93 14.68
CA VAL A 112 0.93 -16.88 14.29
C VAL A 112 0.62 -17.05 12.81
N ASN A 113 -0.66 -16.95 12.45
CA ASN A 113 -1.07 -16.98 11.05
C ASN A 113 -0.65 -15.68 10.36
N CYS A 114 -0.14 -15.80 9.13
CA CYS A 114 0.21 -14.64 8.34
C CYS A 114 -0.88 -14.30 7.32
N LEU A 115 -1.03 -13.02 7.05
CA LEU A 115 -1.94 -12.50 6.04
C LEU A 115 -1.16 -11.63 5.04
N PRO A 116 -1.48 -11.71 3.74
CA PRO A 116 -0.99 -10.73 2.77
C PRO A 116 -1.55 -9.35 3.10
N LEU A 117 -0.69 -8.32 3.12
CA LEU A 117 -1.10 -6.95 3.43
C LEU A 117 -2.23 -6.47 2.50
N LEU A 118 -2.13 -6.79 1.20
CA LEU A 118 -3.17 -6.46 0.22
C LEU A 118 -4.54 -7.06 0.57
N LYS A 119 -4.58 -8.26 1.18
CA LYS A 119 -5.84 -8.89 1.59
C LYS A 119 -6.49 -8.09 2.71
N ILE A 120 -5.73 -7.69 3.73
CA ILE A 120 -6.22 -6.84 4.83
C ILE A 120 -6.78 -5.53 4.27
N MET A 121 -6.01 -4.87 3.40
CA MET A 121 -6.41 -3.59 2.80
C MET A 121 -7.66 -3.70 1.93
N LYS A 122 -7.78 -4.76 1.12
CA LYS A 122 -8.99 -5.03 0.33
C LYS A 122 -10.22 -5.27 1.21
N THR A 123 -10.09 -6.00 2.32
CA THR A 123 -11.19 -6.21 3.27
C THR A 123 -11.68 -4.89 3.88
N LEU A 124 -10.79 -3.94 4.12
CA LEU A 124 -11.15 -2.61 4.61
C LEU A 124 -11.71 -1.70 3.50
N GLY A 125 -11.62 -2.08 2.23
CA GLY A 125 -11.98 -1.23 1.10
C GLY A 125 -11.04 -0.01 0.99
N ARG A 126 -9.76 -0.22 1.25
CA ARG A 126 -8.72 0.83 1.31
C ARG A 126 -7.50 0.43 0.48
N ASN A 127 -6.82 1.42 -0.08
CA ASN A 127 -5.59 1.22 -0.88
C ASN A 127 -4.60 2.39 -0.74
N ASP A 128 -5.08 3.56 -0.32
CA ASP A 128 -4.26 4.73 0.00
C ASP A 128 -3.93 4.81 1.50
N ILE A 129 -2.66 5.06 1.81
CA ILE A 129 -2.10 5.17 3.15
C ILE A 129 -1.26 6.46 3.22
N ASP A 130 -1.64 7.43 4.04
CA ASP A 130 -0.87 8.68 4.16
C ASP A 130 0.46 8.45 4.91
N TYR A 131 0.41 7.68 6.00
CA TYR A 131 1.57 7.38 6.84
C TYR A 131 1.67 5.90 7.20
N PHE A 132 2.82 5.28 6.98
CA PHE A 132 3.09 3.89 7.34
C PHE A 132 4.33 3.79 8.26
N SER A 133 4.10 3.46 9.53
CA SER A 133 5.15 3.06 10.48
C SER A 133 5.41 1.55 10.40
N LEU A 134 6.65 1.16 10.09
CA LEU A 134 7.09 -0.23 9.98
C LEU A 134 8.22 -0.49 10.96
N ASP A 135 7.93 -1.25 12.01
CA ASP A 135 8.87 -1.56 13.09
C ASP A 135 8.53 -2.97 13.59
N VAL A 136 9.18 -3.99 13.04
CA VAL A 136 8.83 -5.40 13.27
C VAL A 136 10.02 -6.22 13.70
N GLU A 137 11.01 -5.54 14.28
CA GLU A 137 12.12 -6.15 14.99
C GLU A 137 12.92 -7.11 14.10
N GLY A 138 13.29 -6.62 12.90
CA GLY A 138 14.22 -7.27 11.97
C GLY A 138 13.57 -7.92 10.74
N ALA A 139 12.25 -7.87 10.61
CA ALA A 139 11.51 -8.44 9.47
C ALA A 139 11.09 -7.38 8.43
N GLU A 140 11.64 -6.16 8.48
CA GLU A 140 11.18 -5.02 7.69
C GLU A 140 11.30 -5.31 6.19
N MET A 141 12.44 -5.85 5.76
CA MET A 141 12.66 -6.23 4.35
C MET A 141 11.73 -7.34 3.88
N HIS A 142 11.32 -8.27 4.75
CA HIS A 142 10.34 -9.31 4.40
C HIS A 142 8.98 -8.66 4.09
N ILE A 143 8.56 -7.70 4.93
CA ILE A 143 7.30 -6.98 4.73
C ILE A 143 7.37 -6.07 3.50
N LEU A 144 8.44 -5.29 3.32
CA LEU A 144 8.62 -4.42 2.16
C LEU A 144 8.56 -5.18 0.82
N ASN A 145 9.12 -6.39 0.78
CA ASN A 145 9.03 -7.27 -0.39
C ASN A 145 7.62 -7.87 -0.60
N SER A 146 6.80 -7.93 0.45
CA SER A 146 5.42 -8.42 0.36
C SER A 146 4.41 -7.37 -0.12
N ILE A 147 4.79 -6.08 -0.12
CA ILE A 147 3.92 -4.98 -0.55
C ILE A 147 3.67 -5.09 -2.06
N GLU A 148 2.39 -5.05 -2.45
CA GLU A 148 1.94 -4.96 -3.83
C GLU A 148 1.95 -3.49 -4.26
N TRP A 149 3.13 -2.97 -4.63
CA TRP A 149 3.39 -1.54 -4.88
C TRP A 149 2.55 -0.90 -5.99
N ASP A 150 1.98 -1.70 -6.90
CA ASP A 150 1.06 -1.25 -7.95
C ASP A 150 -0.37 -1.06 -7.45
N TYR A 151 -0.69 -1.60 -6.26
CA TYR A 151 -2.02 -1.59 -5.66
C TYR A 151 -2.10 -0.65 -4.47
N LEU A 152 -1.07 -0.63 -3.64
CA LEU A 152 -1.01 0.18 -2.43
C LEU A 152 -0.26 1.48 -2.69
N ASN A 153 -0.92 2.60 -2.43
CA ASN A 153 -0.32 3.92 -2.52
C ASN A 153 0.02 4.41 -1.12
N ILE A 154 1.31 4.49 -0.81
CA ILE A 154 1.80 4.93 0.50
C ILE A 154 2.57 6.24 0.32
N ASP A 155 2.22 7.30 1.05
CA ASP A 155 2.85 8.61 0.83
C ASP A 155 4.12 8.80 1.68
N VAL A 156 4.07 8.41 2.96
CA VAL A 156 5.20 8.53 3.91
C VAL A 156 5.42 7.19 4.61
N PHE A 157 6.69 6.79 4.74
CA PHE A 157 7.10 5.72 5.65
C PHE A 157 7.97 6.26 6.77
N THR A 158 7.85 5.64 7.95
CA THR A 158 8.91 5.52 8.95
C THR A 158 9.25 4.04 9.04
N ILE A 159 10.52 3.68 8.92
CA ILE A 159 10.96 2.27 8.92
C ILE A 159 12.11 2.11 9.92
N GLU A 160 12.03 1.11 10.80
CA GLU A 160 13.17 0.70 11.62
C GLU A 160 14.28 0.18 10.69
N THR A 161 15.48 0.76 10.74
CA THR A 161 16.55 0.43 9.79
C THR A 161 17.80 -0.15 10.42
N ASP A 162 17.85 -0.28 11.74
CA ASP A 162 19.09 -0.55 12.46
C ASP A 162 19.82 -1.81 12.01
N GLN A 163 19.11 -2.80 11.45
CA GLN A 163 19.68 -4.06 10.97
C GLN A 163 20.14 -4.01 9.51
N ASN A 164 19.34 -3.41 8.62
CA ASN A 164 19.46 -3.61 7.17
C ASN A 164 19.40 -2.27 6.41
N ARG A 165 19.90 -1.19 7.02
CA ARG A 165 19.71 0.18 6.53
C ARG A 165 20.06 0.37 5.05
N ASP A 166 21.24 -0.06 4.62
CA ASP A 166 21.69 0.15 3.24
C ASP A 166 20.81 -0.60 2.22
N GLN A 167 20.35 -1.79 2.60
CA GLN A 167 19.40 -2.57 1.81
C GLN A 167 18.04 -1.87 1.71
N ILE A 168 17.51 -1.36 2.84
CA ILE A 168 16.24 -0.63 2.90
C ILE A 168 16.33 0.66 2.10
N LEU A 169 17.40 1.45 2.25
CA LEU A 169 17.61 2.69 1.49
C LEU A 169 17.61 2.42 -0.02
N SER A 170 18.35 1.41 -0.46
CA SER A 170 18.44 1.03 -1.88
C SER A 170 17.10 0.57 -2.42
N PHE A 171 16.38 -0.26 -1.65
CA PHE A 171 15.06 -0.75 -2.01
C PHE A 171 14.03 0.39 -2.10
N MET A 172 13.96 1.26 -1.10
CA MET A 172 13.01 2.38 -1.08
C MET A 172 13.28 3.38 -2.22
N LYS A 173 14.56 3.62 -2.54
CA LYS A 173 14.94 4.41 -3.72
C LYS A 173 14.43 3.78 -5.02
N GLN A 174 14.59 2.46 -5.18
CA GLN A 174 14.07 1.73 -6.34
C GLN A 174 12.53 1.82 -6.44
N LYS A 175 11.83 1.83 -5.32
CA LYS A 175 10.37 2.00 -5.24
C LYS A 175 9.90 3.45 -5.40
N GLY A 176 10.80 4.39 -5.68
CA GLY A 176 10.46 5.78 -5.96
C GLY A 176 10.25 6.64 -4.71
N TYR A 177 10.93 6.31 -3.61
CA TYR A 177 10.93 7.11 -2.39
C TYR A 177 12.26 7.83 -2.21
N LYS A 178 12.20 9.06 -1.70
CA LYS A 178 13.37 9.78 -1.21
C LYS A 178 13.51 9.57 0.29
N TRP A 179 14.73 9.35 0.74
CA TRP A 179 15.08 9.45 2.15
C TRP A 179 14.99 10.92 2.60
N ILE A 180 14.48 11.16 3.81
CA ILE A 180 14.28 12.51 4.38
C ILE A 180 15.21 12.77 5.55
N GLN A 181 15.12 11.93 6.59
CA GLN A 181 15.95 12.05 7.78
C GLN A 181 15.98 10.74 8.56
N LYS A 182 16.98 10.63 9.44
CA LYS A 182 17.08 9.58 10.45
C LYS A 182 16.50 10.06 11.79
N LEU A 183 15.79 9.19 12.48
CA LEU A 183 15.20 9.38 13.81
C LEU A 183 15.62 8.20 14.69
N LEU A 184 16.73 8.34 15.43
CA LEU A 184 17.28 7.25 16.24
C LEU A 184 17.53 5.99 15.38
N GLY A 185 16.78 4.90 15.59
CA GLY A 185 16.87 3.66 14.81
C GLY A 185 16.07 3.67 13.49
N ASP A 186 15.23 4.68 13.29
CA ASP A 186 14.30 4.77 12.17
C ASP A 186 14.78 5.71 11.07
N ASP A 187 14.36 5.45 9.83
CA ASP A 187 14.48 6.41 8.73
C ASP A 187 13.11 6.78 8.15
N ILE A 188 12.94 8.06 7.81
CA ILE A 188 11.75 8.57 7.14
C ILE A 188 11.97 8.58 5.63
N PHE A 189 10.99 8.06 4.90
CA PHE A 189 10.94 8.05 3.45
C PHE A 189 9.67 8.75 2.95
N LYS A 190 9.81 9.58 1.91
CA LYS A 190 8.69 10.25 1.25
C LYS A 190 8.59 9.79 -0.20
N LYS A 191 7.38 9.48 -0.66
CA LYS A 191 7.14 9.14 -2.06
C LYS A 191 7.52 10.33 -2.95
N ILE A 192 8.32 10.08 -3.98
CA ILE A 192 8.65 11.09 -4.99
C ILE A 192 7.43 11.19 -5.90
N ARG A 193 6.72 12.33 -5.82
CA ARG A 193 5.70 12.66 -6.80
C ARG A 193 6.42 13.04 -8.09
N ARG A 194 6.40 12.15 -9.08
CA ARG A 194 6.72 12.53 -10.46
C ARG A 194 5.70 13.60 -10.84
N GLY A 195 6.17 14.76 -11.31
CA GLY A 195 5.26 15.80 -11.80
C GLY A 195 4.31 15.20 -12.84
N CYS A 196 3.08 15.70 -12.92
CA CYS A 196 2.19 15.35 -14.03
C CYS A 196 2.94 15.63 -15.32
N CYS A 197 3.27 14.58 -16.06
CA CYS A 197 3.63 14.74 -17.45
C CYS A 197 2.30 14.82 -18.18
N ASP A 198 1.98 15.96 -18.78
CA ASP A 198 1.00 15.98 -19.86
C ASP A 198 1.54 15.02 -20.94
N PHE A 199 0.73 14.02 -21.30
CA PHE A 199 1.12 13.06 -22.32
C PHE A 199 0.08 13.11 -23.44
N THR A 200 0.54 13.27 -24.67
CA THR A 200 -0.36 13.20 -25.83
C THR A 200 -0.46 11.74 -26.26
N VAL A 201 -1.64 11.12 -26.13
CA VAL A 201 -1.91 9.81 -26.74
C VAL A 201 -2.52 10.04 -28.11
N GLN A 202 -1.85 9.57 -29.16
CA GLN A 202 -2.45 9.47 -30.48
C GLN A 202 -3.42 8.29 -30.50
N THR A 203 -4.67 8.57 -30.85
CA THR A 203 -5.72 7.55 -30.94
C THR A 203 -5.98 7.27 -32.42
N LYS A 204 -5.88 6.02 -32.85
CA LYS A 204 -6.34 5.63 -34.18
C LYS A 204 -7.73 5.01 -34.05
N PHE A 205 -8.72 5.64 -34.68
CA PHE A 205 -10.07 5.09 -34.79
C PHE A 205 -10.12 4.20 -36.03
N LEU A 206 -10.50 2.93 -35.86
CA LEU A 206 -10.80 2.03 -36.98
C LEU A 206 -12.30 2.11 -37.24
N TRP A 207 -12.65 2.69 -38.38
CA TRP A 207 -13.99 2.62 -38.94
C TRP A 207 -14.15 1.27 -39.63
N VAL A 208 -15.16 0.50 -39.27
CA VAL A 208 -15.65 -0.56 -40.16
C VAL A 208 -16.51 0.19 -41.21
N TYR A 209 -16.17 0.04 -42.49
CA TYR A 209 -16.76 0.72 -43.67
C TYR A 209 -16.17 2.06 -44.13
N GLY A 210 -14.83 2.15 -44.27
CA GLY A 210 -14.28 2.73 -45.51
C GLY A 210 -13.53 4.06 -45.46
N SER A 211 -13.26 4.68 -44.31
CA SER A 211 -12.19 5.69 -44.23
C SER A 211 -11.58 5.77 -42.84
N ASP A 212 -10.31 5.40 -42.71
CA ASP A 212 -9.50 5.62 -41.51
C ASP A 212 -9.34 7.13 -41.28
N LYS A 213 -9.87 7.66 -40.17
CA LYS A 213 -9.53 9.01 -39.68
C LYS A 213 -8.66 8.90 -38.43
N VAL A 214 -7.54 9.61 -38.42
CA VAL A 214 -6.66 9.77 -37.25
C VAL A 214 -7.02 11.10 -36.60
N ASP A 215 -7.37 11.08 -35.32
CA ASP A 215 -7.67 12.30 -34.55
C ASP A 215 -6.75 12.38 -33.33
N VAL A 216 -6.27 13.58 -33.02
CA VAL A 216 -5.29 13.81 -31.95
C VAL A 216 -6.02 14.37 -30.73
N ALA A 217 -6.26 13.52 -29.73
CA ALA A 217 -6.80 13.97 -28.45
C ALA A 217 -5.67 14.51 -27.55
N LEU A 218 -5.90 15.67 -26.93
CA LEU A 218 -5.07 16.24 -25.86
C LEU A 218 -5.57 15.74 -24.50
N TRP A 219 -4.64 15.39 -23.61
CA TRP A 219 -4.93 14.74 -22.33
C TRP A 219 -4.40 15.57 -21.18
N TYR A 220 -5.22 15.73 -20.13
CA TYR A 220 -4.83 16.37 -18.88
C TYR A 220 -5.12 15.42 -17.72
N GLY A 221 -4.08 14.90 -17.07
CA GLY A 221 -4.21 14.05 -15.89
C GLY A 221 -4.18 14.88 -14.61
N GLN A 222 -5.20 14.76 -13.76
CA GLN A 222 -5.12 15.28 -12.38
C GLN A 222 -4.73 14.15 -11.41
N ARG A 223 -3.63 14.36 -10.66
CA ARG A 223 -3.22 13.59 -9.46
C ARG A 223 -2.72 12.16 -9.64
N CYS A 224 -2.01 11.83 -10.73
CA CYS A 224 -1.34 10.52 -10.91
C CYS A 224 -2.25 9.26 -10.80
N CYS A 225 -3.55 9.47 -10.61
CA CYS A 225 -4.61 8.50 -10.72
C CYS A 225 -5.33 8.93 -11.99
N ASP A 226 -5.02 8.29 -13.11
CA ASP A 226 -5.63 8.65 -14.39
C ASP A 226 -7.12 8.27 -14.34
N PHE A 227 -7.97 9.19 -13.88
CA PHE A 227 -9.41 9.12 -14.06
C PHE A 227 -9.77 9.87 -15.33
N MET A 228 -10.49 9.18 -16.21
CA MET A 228 -10.87 9.67 -17.52
C MET A 228 -12.40 9.70 -17.57
N VAL A 229 -12.98 10.87 -17.79
CA VAL A 229 -14.39 11.00 -18.18
C VAL A 229 -14.40 11.74 -19.50
N GLN A 230 -14.70 11.05 -20.58
CA GLN A 230 -14.93 11.69 -21.88
C GLN A 230 -16.43 11.66 -22.15
N LYS A 231 -17.02 12.84 -22.35
CA LYS A 231 -18.33 12.99 -22.98
C LYS A 231 -18.09 13.28 -24.45
N LYS A 232 -18.59 12.44 -25.35
CA LYS A 232 -18.46 12.63 -26.80
C LYS A 232 -19.85 12.68 -27.44
N LEU A 233 -20.03 13.61 -28.38
CA LEU A 233 -21.13 13.59 -29.35
C LEU A 233 -20.82 12.49 -30.38
N LEU A 234 -21.69 11.51 -30.51
CA LEU A 234 -21.69 10.57 -31.63
C LEU A 234 -22.95 10.80 -32.45
N ARG A 235 -22.78 10.90 -33.78
CA ARG A 235 -23.90 10.84 -34.72
C ARG A 235 -24.01 9.39 -35.17
N LEU A 236 -25.13 8.75 -34.83
CA LEU A 236 -25.41 7.35 -35.15
C LEU A 236 -26.14 7.27 -36.50
N ASP A 237 -25.83 6.28 -37.32
CA ASP A 237 -26.48 6.13 -38.62
C ASP A 237 -27.99 5.87 -38.44
N GLY A 238 -28.81 6.70 -39.09
CA GLY A 238 -30.28 6.65 -38.99
C GLY A 238 -30.88 7.56 -37.92
N ILE A 239 -30.06 8.28 -37.14
CA ILE A 239 -30.52 9.28 -36.16
C ILE A 239 -29.92 10.64 -36.54
N ASP A 240 -30.79 11.61 -36.84
CA ASP A 240 -30.38 12.96 -37.27
C ASP A 240 -29.99 13.90 -36.12
N GLU A 241 -29.78 13.34 -34.93
CA GLU A 241 -29.40 14.06 -33.71
C GLU A 241 -28.12 13.49 -33.12
N ASP A 242 -27.29 14.38 -32.59
CA ASP A 242 -26.05 14.00 -31.91
C ASP A 242 -26.37 13.41 -30.53
N VAL A 243 -25.94 12.16 -30.29
CA VAL A 243 -26.16 11.47 -29.02
C VAL A 243 -24.93 11.62 -28.12
N MET A 244 -25.16 12.00 -26.88
CA MET A 244 -24.12 12.11 -25.85
C MET A 244 -23.84 10.72 -25.25
N VAL A 245 -22.68 10.16 -25.53
CA VAL A 245 -22.25 8.89 -24.91
C VAL A 245 -21.17 9.16 -23.87
N GLU A 246 -21.39 8.67 -22.65
CA GLU A 246 -20.46 8.80 -21.54
C GLU A 246 -19.55 7.55 -21.53
N THR A 247 -18.28 7.75 -21.90
CA THR A 247 -17.28 6.68 -21.87
C THR A 247 -16.41 6.85 -20.64
N MET A 248 -16.43 5.85 -19.75
CA MET A 248 -15.60 5.82 -18.56
C MET A 248 -14.41 4.88 -18.77
N PHE A 249 -13.22 5.37 -18.43
CA PHE A 249 -12.01 4.53 -18.43
C PHE A 249 -11.46 4.45 -17.02
N TYR A 250 -11.00 3.26 -16.65
CA TYR A 250 -10.30 3.05 -15.39
C TYR A 250 -8.98 2.32 -15.63
N ARG A 251 -7.97 2.74 -14.86
CA ARG A 251 -6.71 2.02 -14.77
C ARG A 251 -6.86 0.91 -13.73
N LEU A 252 -6.86 -0.35 -14.17
CA LEU A 252 -6.75 -1.50 -13.29
C LEU A 252 -5.39 -2.16 -13.54
N TYR A 253 -4.50 -2.17 -12.54
CA TYR A 253 -3.27 -2.98 -12.56
C TYR A 253 -2.32 -2.67 -13.73
N GLY A 254 -2.05 -1.37 -13.97
CA GLY A 254 -1.16 -0.96 -15.05
C GLY A 254 -1.68 -1.22 -16.46
N THR A 255 -2.88 -1.79 -16.60
CA THR A 255 -3.54 -2.10 -17.87
C THR A 255 -4.72 -1.13 -18.05
N VAL A 256 -4.79 -0.45 -19.20
CA VAL A 256 -5.95 0.40 -19.53
C VAL A 256 -7.09 -0.52 -19.91
N LYS A 257 -8.22 -0.44 -19.19
CA LYS A 257 -9.46 -1.13 -19.53
C LYS A 257 -10.52 -0.11 -19.92
N VAL A 258 -11.24 -0.39 -21.00
CA VAL A 258 -12.35 0.43 -21.50
C VAL A 258 -13.66 -0.21 -21.07
N VAL A 259 -14.60 0.57 -20.54
CA VAL A 259 -16.00 0.17 -20.43
C VAL A 259 -16.82 1.15 -21.25
N VAL A 260 -17.47 0.63 -22.27
CA VAL A 260 -18.46 1.37 -23.06
C VAL A 260 -19.80 1.17 -22.38
N THR A 261 -20.46 2.26 -22.00
CA THR A 261 -21.86 2.21 -21.58
C THR A 261 -22.72 2.29 -22.84
N LEU A 262 -23.32 1.17 -23.23
CA LEU A 262 -24.24 1.10 -24.38
C LEU A 262 -25.53 1.87 -24.04
N ILE A 263 -25.97 2.73 -24.97
CA ILE A 263 -27.33 3.26 -24.99
C ILE A 263 -28.02 2.56 -26.16
N ASP A 264 -28.87 1.59 -25.79
CA ASP A 264 -29.72 0.76 -26.64
C ASP A 264 -29.08 -0.44 -27.37
N SER A 265 -29.97 -1.36 -27.74
CA SER A 265 -29.81 -2.81 -27.86
C SER A 265 -29.32 -3.31 -29.22
N THR A 266 -28.80 -2.44 -30.08
CA THR A 266 -28.42 -2.80 -31.46
C THR A 266 -26.98 -2.51 -31.88
N ASP A 267 -26.12 -1.93 -31.03
CA ASP A 267 -24.81 -1.46 -31.48
C ASP A 267 -23.63 -2.35 -31.05
N GLU A 268 -22.77 -2.68 -32.03
CA GLU A 268 -21.58 -3.51 -31.88
C GLU A 268 -20.43 -2.82 -31.10
N VAL A 269 -19.65 -3.65 -30.40
CA VAL A 269 -18.51 -3.23 -29.58
C VAL A 269 -17.30 -2.87 -30.45
N VAL A 270 -16.86 -1.61 -30.42
CA VAL A 270 -15.59 -1.21 -31.04
C VAL A 270 -14.43 -1.40 -30.06
N VAL A 271 -13.48 -2.28 -30.42
CA VAL A 271 -12.25 -2.53 -29.63
C VAL A 271 -11.15 -1.59 -30.11
N THR A 272 -10.63 -0.72 -29.22
CA THR A 272 -9.47 0.13 -29.53
C THR A 272 -8.19 -0.42 -28.89
N LEU A 273 -7.12 -0.52 -29.68
CA LEU A 273 -5.78 -0.88 -29.22
C LEU A 273 -4.97 0.39 -28.92
N TRP A 274 -4.28 0.41 -27.78
CA TRP A 274 -3.51 1.56 -27.33
C TRP A 274 -2.07 1.17 -27.02
N TYR A 275 -1.12 2.02 -27.42
CA TYR A 275 0.30 1.87 -27.10
C TYR A 275 0.76 3.04 -26.24
N ARG A 276 1.38 2.71 -25.09
CA ARG A 276 2.00 3.70 -24.22
C ARG A 276 3.32 4.18 -24.84
N ARG A 277 3.46 5.48 -25.07
CA ARG A 277 4.78 6.10 -25.29
C ARG A 277 5.25 6.72 -23.97
N SER A 278 6.32 6.15 -23.39
CA SER A 278 6.95 6.72 -22.20
C SER A 278 7.62 8.04 -22.58
N CYS A 279 7.14 9.17 -22.06
CA CYS A 279 7.83 10.47 -22.19
C CYS A 279 9.01 10.62 -21.21
N CYS A 280 9.32 9.60 -20.39
CA CYS A 280 10.38 9.69 -19.39
C CYS A 280 11.71 9.04 -19.82
N ASP A 281 11.81 8.48 -21.03
CA ASP A 281 13.08 7.91 -21.54
C ASP A 281 13.95 8.94 -22.28
N SER A 282 13.69 10.23 -22.07
CA SER A 282 14.55 11.30 -22.57
C SER A 282 14.76 12.36 -21.49
N ARG A 283 15.72 12.09 -20.58
CA ARG A 283 16.68 13.05 -20.00
C ARG A 283 17.49 12.38 -18.89
#